data_AF-A0A956N1Z9-F1
#
_entry.id   AF-A0A956N1Z9-F1
#
_cell.length_a   1.000
_cell.length_b   1.000
_cell.length_c   1.000
_cell.angle_alpha   90.00
_cell.angle_beta   90.00
_cell.angle_gamma   90.00
#
_symmetry.space_group_name_H-M   'P 1'
#
loop_
_entity.id
_entity.type
_entity.pdbx_description
1 polymer ?
#
loop_
_entity_poly.entity_id
_entity_poly.type
_entity_poly.pdbx_seq_one_letter_code
_entity_poly.pdbx_strand_id
1 'polypeptide(L)'
;MSGFDSLFGGVKPVLGMIHLPPLPGSPAGGAMERALESAAADAETLVAAGVDGLIVENFGDSPFAKENVPPVTVAAMAIVVAE
;
A
#
# COMPACT_ATOMS: atom_id res chain seq x y z
N MET A 1 -12.41 -14.26 20.24
CA MET A 1 -11.95 -14.20 18.84
C MET A 1 -11.00 -13.04 18.69
N SER A 2 -9.86 -13.26 18.05
CA SER A 2 -8.99 -12.18 17.62
C SER A 2 -9.69 -11.35 16.53
N GLY A 3 -9.25 -10.11 16.30
CA GLY A 3 -9.77 -9.31 15.17
C GLY A 3 -9.51 -9.97 13.82
N PHE A 4 -8.44 -10.77 13.70
CA PHE A 4 -8.13 -11.54 12.51
C PHE A 4 -9.12 -12.69 12.30
N ASP A 5 -9.57 -13.36 13.37
CA ASP A 5 -10.57 -14.42 13.27
C ASP A 5 -11.89 -13.87 12.69
N SER A 6 -12.28 -12.66 13.09
CA SER A 6 -13.48 -12.01 12.57
C SER A 6 -13.35 -11.51 11.13
N LEU A 7 -12.14 -11.10 10.71
CA LEU A 7 -11.89 -10.60 9.36
C LEU A 7 -11.73 -11.71 8.33
N PHE A 8 -11.11 -12.83 8.72
CA PHE A 8 -10.72 -13.90 7.78
C PHE A 8 -11.38 -15.25 8.10
N GLY A 9 -12.37 -15.31 8.99
CA GLY A 9 -13.15 -16.53 9.24
C GLY A 9 -12.36 -17.66 9.90
N GLY A 10 -11.31 -17.34 10.67
CA GLY A 10 -10.50 -18.31 11.40
C GLY A 10 -9.49 -19.10 10.54
N VAL A 11 -9.26 -18.71 9.29
CA VAL A 11 -8.13 -19.21 8.49
C VAL A 11 -6.85 -18.46 8.82
N LYS A 12 -5.70 -18.99 8.39
CA LYS A 12 -4.44 -18.26 8.41
C LYS A 12 -4.32 -17.47 7.10
N PRO A 13 -4.47 -16.13 7.11
CA PRO A 13 -4.56 -15.36 5.87
C PRO A 13 -3.19 -15.19 5.20
N VAL A 14 -3.21 -15.12 3.88
CA VAL A 14 -2.12 -14.66 3.02
C VAL A 14 -2.45 -13.24 2.59
N LEU A 15 -1.59 -12.28 2.96
CA LEU A 15 -1.74 -10.88 2.57
C LEU A 15 -0.79 -10.55 1.42
N GLY A 16 -1.34 -10.04 0.33
CA GLY A 16 -0.58 -9.53 -0.81
C GLY A 16 0.01 -8.16 -0.51
N MET A 17 1.31 -7.99 -0.73
CA MET A 17 2.01 -6.73 -0.50
C MET A 17 2.02 -5.88 -1.76
N ILE A 18 1.53 -4.65 -1.66
CA ILE A 18 1.61 -3.61 -2.68
C ILE A 18 2.71 -2.64 -2.28
N HIS A 19 3.81 -2.66 -3.02
CA HIS A 19 4.92 -1.73 -2.82
C HIS A 19 4.73 -0.52 -3.72
N LEU A 20 4.42 0.63 -3.13
CA LEU A 20 4.21 1.83 -3.91
C LEU A 20 5.53 2.34 -4.52
N PRO A 21 5.48 2.90 -5.75
CA PRO A 21 6.59 3.67 -6.27
C PRO A 21 6.85 4.92 -5.40
N PRO A 22 7.96 5.66 -5.62
CA PRO A 22 8.22 6.89 -4.89
C PRO A 22 7.03 7.86 -4.96
N LEU A 23 6.49 8.23 -3.80
CA LEU A 23 5.30 9.07 -3.68
C LEU A 23 5.64 10.55 -3.91
N PRO A 24 4.65 11.42 -4.16
CA PRO A 24 4.86 12.86 -4.16
C PRO A 24 5.57 13.33 -2.89
N GLY A 25 6.64 14.11 -3.04
CA GLY A 25 7.45 14.60 -1.92
C GLY A 25 8.63 13.70 -1.51
N SER A 26 8.70 12.46 -2.01
CA SER A 26 9.93 11.65 -1.90
C SER A 26 11.02 12.14 -2.86
N PRO A 27 12.31 11.83 -2.64
CA PRO A 27 13.40 12.31 -3.50
C PRO A 27 13.30 11.86 -4.96
N ALA A 28 12.72 10.70 -5.22
CA ALA A 28 12.43 10.18 -6.56
C ALA A 28 10.94 10.31 -6.95
N GLY A 29 10.19 11.12 -6.19
CA GLY A 29 8.74 11.26 -6.29
C GLY A 29 8.28 11.80 -7.62
N GLY A 30 7.19 11.22 -8.13
CA GLY A 30 6.54 11.62 -9.38
C GLY A 30 5.11 12.12 -9.18
N ALA A 31 4.35 12.09 -10.27
CA ALA A 31 2.92 12.39 -10.27
C ALA A 31 2.14 11.33 -9.46
N MET A 32 1.05 11.74 -8.81
CA MET A 32 0.25 10.87 -7.94
C MET A 32 -0.39 9.72 -8.72
N GLU A 33 -0.75 9.99 -9.97
CA GLU A 33 -1.37 9.07 -10.92
C GLU A 33 -0.52 7.80 -11.10
N ARG A 34 0.81 7.93 -11.09
CA ARG A 34 1.72 6.77 -11.19
C ARG A 34 1.57 5.83 -9.99
N ALA A 35 1.38 6.36 -8.79
CA ALA A 35 1.19 5.54 -7.60
C ALA A 35 -0.17 4.84 -7.63
N LEU A 36 -1.22 5.54 -8.08
CA LEU A 36 -2.56 4.98 -8.24
C LEU A 36 -2.60 3.85 -9.28
N GLU A 37 -2.06 4.09 -10.47
CA GLU A 37 -2.00 3.09 -11.55
C GLU A 37 -1.21 1.85 -11.13
N SER A 38 -0.05 2.05 -10.47
CA SER A 38 0.78 0.94 -9.98
C SER A 38 0.06 0.13 -8.89
N ALA A 39 -0.58 0.81 -7.92
CA ALA A 39 -1.27 0.14 -6.83
C ALA A 39 -2.49 -0.64 -7.33
N ALA A 40 -3.26 -0.07 -8.27
CA ALA A 40 -4.41 -0.75 -8.88
C ALA A 40 -3.97 -2.01 -9.65
N ALA A 41 -2.91 -1.91 -10.47
CA ALA A 41 -2.40 -3.06 -11.22
C ALA A 41 -1.91 -4.20 -10.31
N ASP A 42 -1.20 -3.87 -9.22
CA ASP A 42 -0.76 -4.85 -8.22
C ASP A 42 -1.96 -5.46 -7.49
N ALA A 43 -2.94 -4.64 -7.08
CA ALA A 43 -4.15 -5.10 -6.41
C ALA A 43 -4.95 -6.08 -7.28
N GLU A 44 -5.17 -5.76 -8.56
CA GLU A 44 -5.84 -6.64 -9.52
C GLU A 44 -5.11 -7.97 -9.65
N THR A 45 -3.77 -7.93 -9.77
CA THR A 45 -2.93 -9.13 -9.89
C THR A 45 -3.01 -10.01 -8.64
N LEU A 46 -2.90 -9.40 -7.45
CA LEU A 46 -2.94 -10.11 -6.17
C LEU A 46 -4.32 -10.71 -5.90
N VAL A 47 -5.39 -9.98 -6.19
CA VAL A 47 -6.77 -10.47 -6.07
C VAL A 47 -6.99 -11.64 -7.03
N ALA A 48 -6.53 -11.54 -8.28
CA ALA A 48 -6.61 -12.64 -9.24
C ALA A 48 -5.82 -13.89 -8.80
N ALA A 49 -4.75 -13.70 -8.02
CA ALA A 49 -3.96 -14.79 -7.43
C ALA A 49 -4.61 -15.43 -6.19
N GLY A 50 -5.71 -14.86 -5.68
CA GLY A 50 -6.50 -15.43 -4.58
C GLY A 50 -5.91 -15.18 -3.19
N VAL A 51 -5.23 -14.05 -2.97
CA VAL A 51 -4.82 -13.63 -1.62
C VAL A 51 -6.05 -13.27 -0.76
N ASP A 52 -5.95 -13.46 0.55
CA ASP A 52 -7.06 -13.20 1.48
C ASP A 52 -7.24 -11.70 1.78
N GLY A 53 -6.19 -10.91 1.57
CA GLY A 53 -6.23 -9.46 1.76
C GLY A 53 -5.00 -8.76 1.19
N LEU A 54 -5.01 -7.43 1.24
CA LEU A 54 -3.95 -6.58 0.71
C LEU A 54 -3.34 -5.74 1.84
N ILE A 55 -2.05 -5.46 1.73
CA ILE A 55 -1.33 -4.50 2.57
C ILE A 55 -0.52 -3.56 1.67
N VAL A 56 -0.55 -2.27 1.97
CA VAL A 56 0.06 -1.21 1.15
C VAL A 56 1.22 -0.59 1.91
N GLU A 57 2.38 -0.49 1.27
CA GLU A 57 3.61 0.07 1.85
C GLU A 57 4.24 1.11 0.92
N ASN A 58 4.69 2.24 1.48
CA ASN A 58 5.42 3.28 0.74
C ASN A 58 6.90 2.92 0.50
N PHE A 59 7.19 1.68 0.09
CA PHE A 59 8.55 1.16 -0.06
C PHE A 59 9.42 2.00 -1.02
N GLY A 60 8.81 2.61 -2.03
CA GLY A 60 9.49 3.47 -3.00
C GLY A 60 9.98 4.82 -2.45
N ASP A 61 9.60 5.25 -1.24
CA ASP A 61 9.98 6.56 -0.68
C ASP A 61 11.45 6.67 -0.25
N SER A 62 12.30 5.70 -0.61
CA SER A 62 13.71 5.68 -0.26
C SER A 62 14.45 6.96 -0.71
N PRO A 63 15.29 7.57 0.16
CA PRO A 63 15.52 7.24 1.57
C PRO A 63 14.35 7.59 2.50
N PHE A 64 14.00 6.66 3.39
CA PHE A 64 12.92 6.83 4.36
C PHE A 64 13.21 7.90 5.42
N ALA A 65 12.17 8.66 5.79
CA ALA A 65 12.24 9.59 6.91
C ALA A 65 12.44 8.82 8.23
N LYS A 66 13.48 9.17 8.99
CA LYS A 66 13.86 8.44 10.22
C LYS A 66 13.00 8.78 11.44
N GLU A 67 12.50 10.01 11.49
CA GLU A 67 11.79 10.54 12.66
C GLU A 67 10.31 10.71 12.37
N ASN A 68 9.98 11.68 11.51
CA ASN A 68 8.60 12.02 11.20
C ASN A 68 8.33 11.76 9.72
N VAL A 69 7.29 10.97 9.45
CA VAL A 69 6.79 10.79 8.08
C VAL A 69 6.21 12.13 7.60
N PRO A 70 6.64 12.64 6.42
CA PRO A 70 6.10 13.88 5.88
C PRO A 70 4.57 13.79 5.71
N PRO A 71 3.80 14.86 6.01
CA PRO A 71 2.35 14.85 5.82
C PRO A 71 1.92 14.52 4.39
N VAL A 72 2.75 14.87 3.40
CA VAL A 72 2.51 14.53 1.98
C VAL A 72 2.54 13.02 1.73
N THR A 73 3.44 12.27 2.37
CA THR A 73 3.48 10.79 2.30
C THR A 73 2.21 10.21 2.90
N VAL A 74 1.78 10.69 4.07
CA VAL A 74 0.53 10.23 4.71
C VAL A 74 -0.69 10.52 3.83
N ALA A 75 -0.77 11.72 3.26
CA ALA A 75 -1.85 12.11 2.37
C ALA A 75 -1.85 11.27 1.09
N ALA A 76 -0.69 11.05 0.47
CA ALA A 76 -0.56 10.21 -0.72
C ALA A 76 -1.00 8.78 -0.44
N MET A 77 -0.51 8.15 0.64
CA MET A 77 -0.94 6.80 1.02
C MET A 77 -2.45 6.72 1.31
N ALA A 78 -3.03 7.74 1.96
CA ALA A 78 -4.46 7.79 2.23
C ALA A 78 -5.28 7.85 0.93
N ILE A 79 -4.84 8.61 -0.06
CA ILE A 79 -5.47 8.68 -1.39
C ILE A 79 -5.33 7.33 -2.10
N VAL A 80 -4.14 6.71 -2.10
CA VAL A 80 -3.93 5.40 -2.73
C VAL A 80 -4.90 4.33 -2.22
N VAL A 81 -5.21 4.32 -0.92
CA VAL A 81 -6.09 3.32 -0.32
C VAL A 81 -7.58 3.67 -0.47
N ALA A 82 -7.91 4.94 -0.73
CA ALA A 82 -9.29 5.40 -0.84
C ALA A 82 -9.88 5.24 -2.24
N GLU A 83 -9.03 5.30 -3.28
CA GLU A 83 -9.39 5.08 -4.69
C GLU A 83 -9.41 3.58 -5.05
#